data_AF-A0A8J4YI01-F1
#
_entry.id   AF-A0A8J4YI01-F1
#
_cell.length_a   1.000
_cell.length_b   1.000
_cell.length_c   1.000
_cell.angle_alpha   90.00
_cell.angle_beta   90.00
_cell.angle_gamma   90.00
#
_symmetry.space_group_name_H-M   'P 1'
#
loop_
_entity.id
_entity.type
_entity.pdbx_description
1 polymer ?
#
loop_
_entity_poly.entity_id
_entity_poly.type
_entity_poly.pdbx_seq_one_letter_code
_entity_poly.pdbx_strand_id
1 'polypeptide(L)'
;MIVKEEEEEEEEEEEEEEEEEEEEERKEEEGKEEEEEEEEDKGLEVLYKAQVRSSMEYACLGWGGAANKHLALLDKVQGRAVRLIRDSGAGQEPRLHSLQHRRDVADLTVMYKVHQQRVPHLHTLRQPLRQAQATTRAVALAPAELLQPRCRTWHHQRQFVCVYVGWWNALLASQPRLGGTTVQEFKELVNA
;
A
#
# COMPACT_ATOMS: atom_id res chain seq x y z
N MET A 1 -21.21 43.19 59.75
CA MET A 1 -21.77 41.93 59.22
C MET A 1 -21.78 42.00 57.71
N ILE A 2 -22.40 43.01 57.11
CA ILE A 2 -22.43 43.23 55.65
C ILE A 2 -21.02 43.26 54.99
N VAL A 3 -20.06 43.99 55.56
CA VAL A 3 -18.70 44.09 54.97
C VAL A 3 -17.92 42.77 54.97
N LYS A 4 -18.28 41.83 55.85
CA LYS A 4 -17.63 40.50 55.88
C LYS A 4 -18.23 39.55 54.85
N GLU A 5 -19.50 39.74 54.50
CA GLU A 5 -20.17 38.94 53.48
C GLU A 5 -19.72 39.36 52.07
N GLU A 6 -19.43 40.66 51.84
CA GLU A 6 -18.86 41.15 50.57
C GLU A 6 -17.40 40.71 50.37
N GLU A 7 -16.56 40.65 51.43
CA GLU A 7 -15.19 40.11 51.33
C GLU A 7 -15.18 38.59 51.11
N GLU A 8 -16.13 37.84 51.67
CA GLU A 8 -16.26 36.38 51.42
C GLU A 8 -16.77 36.11 49.99
N GLU A 9 -17.68 36.91 49.44
CA GLU A 9 -18.13 36.79 48.03
C GLU A 9 -17.00 37.12 47.04
N GLU A 10 -16.16 38.13 47.29
CA GLU A 10 -14.99 38.43 46.44
C GLU A 10 -13.92 37.33 46.50
N GLU A 11 -13.66 36.72 47.67
CA GLU A 11 -12.73 35.58 47.78
C GLU A 11 -13.28 34.33 47.07
N GLU A 12 -14.60 34.06 47.13
CA GLU A 12 -15.22 32.95 46.40
C GLU A 12 -15.19 33.15 44.87
N GLU A 13 -15.40 34.39 44.38
CA GLU A 13 -15.29 34.70 42.95
C GLU A 13 -13.83 34.58 42.44
N GLU A 14 -12.83 34.99 43.22
CA GLU A 14 -11.41 34.82 42.87
C GLU A 14 -11.00 33.34 42.85
N GLU A 15 -11.49 32.51 43.79
CA GLU A 15 -11.23 31.06 43.79
C GLU A 15 -11.90 30.35 42.61
N GLU A 16 -13.12 30.75 42.20
CA GLU A 16 -13.79 30.20 41.02
C GLU A 16 -13.06 30.57 39.71
N GLU A 17 -12.56 31.80 39.58
CA GLU A 17 -11.77 32.22 38.41
C GLU A 17 -10.42 31.47 38.33
N GLU A 18 -9.73 31.24 39.45
CA GLU A 18 -8.50 30.44 39.47
C GLU A 18 -8.75 28.96 39.12
N GLU A 19 -9.87 28.37 39.56
CA GLU A 19 -10.24 26.98 39.18
C GLU A 19 -10.59 26.86 37.68
N GLU A 20 -11.27 27.85 37.10
CA GLU A 20 -11.58 27.87 35.66
C GLU A 20 -10.31 28.00 34.80
N GLU A 21 -9.36 28.87 35.18
CA GLU A 21 -8.07 29.01 34.49
C GLU A 21 -7.24 27.72 34.56
N GLU A 22 -7.18 27.06 35.72
CA GLU A 22 -6.48 25.77 35.86
C GLU A 22 -7.14 24.65 35.01
N GLU A 23 -8.47 24.64 34.90
CA GLU A 23 -9.17 23.65 34.07
C GLU A 23 -8.96 23.90 32.57
N GLU A 24 -8.85 25.16 32.15
CA GLU A 24 -8.56 25.55 30.77
C GLU A 24 -7.10 25.21 30.38
N GLU A 25 -6.13 25.47 31.27
CA GLU A 25 -4.73 25.08 31.06
C GLU A 25 -4.56 23.56 30.93
N ARG A 26 -5.24 22.76 31.78
CA ARG A 26 -5.21 21.30 31.69
C ARG A 26 -5.79 20.79 30.37
N LYS A 27 -6.89 21.37 29.90
CA LYS A 27 -7.49 21.03 28.60
C LYS A 27 -6.59 21.40 27.43
N GLU A 28 -5.87 22.52 27.51
CA GLU A 28 -4.89 22.90 26.49
C GLU A 28 -3.66 21.99 26.48
N GLU A 29 -3.18 21.55 27.64
CA GLU A 29 -2.06 20.60 27.75
C GLU A 29 -2.45 19.22 27.19
N GLU A 30 -3.62 18.69 27.58
CA GLU A 30 -4.13 17.42 27.03
C GLU A 30 -4.30 17.49 25.51
N GLY A 31 -4.80 18.61 24.98
CA GLY A 31 -4.94 18.81 23.53
C GLY A 31 -3.60 18.86 22.78
N LYS A 32 -2.55 19.44 23.39
CA LYS A 32 -1.20 19.46 22.81
C LYS A 32 -0.55 18.06 22.83
N GLU A 33 -0.73 17.30 23.91
CA GLU A 33 -0.22 15.93 24.00
C GLU A 33 -0.88 15.02 22.95
N GLU A 34 -2.19 15.14 22.74
CA GLU A 34 -2.90 14.37 21.69
C GLU A 34 -2.43 14.74 20.26
N GLU A 35 -2.16 16.02 19.98
CA GLU A 35 -1.64 16.46 18.68
C GLU A 35 -0.21 15.98 18.41
N GLU A 36 0.66 15.98 19.43
CA GLU A 36 2.03 15.47 19.33
C GLU A 36 2.06 13.95 19.12
N GLU A 37 1.23 13.18 19.84
CA GLU A 37 1.10 11.73 19.64
C GLU A 37 0.62 11.37 18.22
N GLU A 38 -0.38 12.09 17.70
CA GLU A 38 -0.87 11.90 16.33
C GLU A 38 0.21 12.17 15.26
N GLU A 39 1.10 13.13 15.49
CA GLU A 39 2.18 13.46 14.55
C GLU A 39 3.29 12.39 14.56
N GLU A 40 3.63 11.86 15.74
CA GLU A 40 4.59 10.76 15.89
C GLU A 40 4.12 9.46 15.20
N ASP A 41 2.84 9.11 15.31
CA ASP A 41 2.25 7.93 14.66
C ASP A 41 2.31 8.01 13.13
N LYS A 42 1.97 9.18 12.58
CA LYS A 42 2.10 9.47 11.15
C LYS A 42 3.57 9.34 10.72
N GLY A 43 4.52 9.75 11.56
CA GLY A 43 5.95 9.59 11.35
C GLY A 43 6.40 8.13 11.25
N LEU A 44 5.98 7.28 12.18
CA LEU A 44 6.31 5.85 12.20
C LEU A 44 5.76 5.09 10.99
N GLU A 45 4.51 5.36 10.60
CA GLU A 45 3.92 4.75 9.40
C GLU A 45 4.68 5.17 8.12
N VAL A 46 5.02 6.46 8.00
CA VAL A 46 5.79 6.99 6.86
C VAL A 46 7.17 6.35 6.80
N LEU A 47 7.88 6.25 7.92
CA LEU A 47 9.20 5.65 8.00
C LEU A 47 9.16 4.16 7.60
N TYR A 48 8.18 3.41 8.11
CA TYR A 48 7.98 2.01 7.74
C TYR A 48 7.72 1.87 6.23
N LYS A 49 6.82 2.68 5.66
CA LYS A 49 6.51 2.68 4.22
C LYS A 49 7.74 2.97 3.37
N ALA A 50 8.51 3.99 3.74
CA ALA A 50 9.66 4.45 2.97
C ALA A 50 10.82 3.45 3.00
N GLN A 51 11.18 2.92 4.16
CA GLN A 51 12.43 2.16 4.33
C GLN A 51 12.25 0.64 4.26
N VAL A 52 11.25 0.11 4.97
CA VAL A 52 11.10 -1.34 5.16
C VAL A 52 10.16 -1.90 4.10
N ARG A 53 8.99 -1.28 3.95
CA ARG A 53 7.92 -1.77 3.06
C ARG A 53 8.34 -1.71 1.59
N SER A 54 8.96 -0.62 1.15
CA SER A 54 9.44 -0.45 -0.23
C SER A 54 10.33 -1.61 -0.69
N SER A 55 11.24 -2.09 0.17
CA SER A 55 12.14 -3.22 -0.11
C SER A 55 11.40 -4.56 -0.26
N MET A 56 10.32 -4.76 0.50
CA MET A 56 9.49 -5.98 0.43
C MET A 56 8.50 -5.98 -0.74
N GLU A 57 8.16 -4.80 -1.27
CA GLU A 57 7.24 -4.61 -2.39
C GLU A 57 7.97 -4.63 -3.75
N TYR A 58 9.05 -3.86 -3.88
CA TYR A 58 9.66 -3.57 -5.19
C TYR A 58 10.74 -4.56 -5.63
N ALA A 59 11.10 -5.53 -4.78
CA ALA A 59 11.92 -6.68 -5.18
C ALA A 59 11.10 -7.80 -5.88
N CYS A 60 10.09 -7.40 -6.64
CA CYS A 60 9.19 -8.19 -7.48
C CYS A 60 9.86 -9.39 -8.18
N LEU A 61 10.93 -9.16 -8.94
CA LEU A 61 11.68 -10.21 -9.65
C LEU A 61 12.41 -11.19 -8.72
N GLY A 62 12.77 -10.76 -7.51
CA GLY A 62 13.39 -11.61 -6.50
C GLY A 62 12.37 -12.48 -5.75
N TRP A 63 11.18 -11.93 -5.48
CA TRP A 63 10.15 -12.60 -4.68
C TRP A 63 9.18 -13.46 -5.49
N GLY A 64 8.98 -13.20 -6.79
CA GLY A 64 8.00 -13.93 -7.60
C GLY A 64 8.17 -15.46 -7.53
N GLY A 65 9.41 -15.95 -7.53
CA GLY A 65 9.71 -17.38 -7.41
C GLY A 65 9.76 -17.94 -5.98
N ALA A 66 9.62 -17.10 -4.96
CA ALA A 66 9.78 -17.53 -3.57
C ALA A 66 8.67 -18.48 -3.14
N ALA A 67 9.00 -19.39 -2.21
CA ALA A 67 7.98 -20.24 -1.61
C ALA A 67 7.08 -19.44 -0.65
N ASN A 68 5.79 -19.78 -0.59
CA ASN A 68 4.84 -19.15 0.34
C ASN A 68 5.34 -19.10 1.79
N LYS A 69 6.11 -20.12 2.23
CA LYS A 69 6.74 -20.14 3.55
C LYS A 69 7.70 -18.96 3.79
N HIS A 70 8.42 -18.51 2.77
CA HIS A 70 9.34 -17.37 2.86
C HIS A 70 8.57 -16.04 2.76
N LEU A 71 7.56 -15.97 1.88
CA LEU A 71 6.69 -14.79 1.80
C LEU A 71 5.93 -14.54 3.11
N ALA A 72 5.48 -15.61 3.77
CA ALA A 72 4.86 -15.53 5.09
C ALA A 72 5.78 -14.95 6.18
N LEU A 73 7.10 -15.05 6.03
CA LEU A 73 8.04 -14.38 6.94
C LEU A 73 8.01 -12.86 6.74
N LEU A 74 7.88 -12.38 5.50
CA LEU A 74 7.72 -10.95 5.21
C LEU A 74 6.38 -10.42 5.72
N ASP A 75 5.31 -11.22 5.60
CA ASP A 75 4.00 -10.85 6.14
C ASP A 75 4.03 -10.72 7.67
N LYS A 76 4.85 -11.53 8.36
CA LYS A 76 5.12 -11.38 9.80
C LYS A 76 5.87 -10.09 10.13
N VAL A 77 6.78 -9.63 9.27
CA VAL A 77 7.46 -8.33 9.43
C VAL A 77 6.45 -7.20 9.34
N GLN A 78 5.56 -7.23 8.35
CA GLN A 78 4.46 -6.25 8.27
C GLN A 78 3.56 -6.32 9.51
N GLY A 79 3.15 -7.52 9.94
CA GLY A 79 2.33 -7.66 11.14
C GLY A 79 3.02 -7.23 12.44
N ARG A 80 4.35 -7.24 12.49
CA ARG A 80 5.10 -6.64 13.60
C ARG A 80 5.14 -5.12 13.50
N ALA A 81 5.35 -4.57 12.31
CA ALA A 81 5.33 -3.12 12.10
C ALA A 81 3.95 -2.52 12.42
N VAL A 82 2.86 -3.16 11.98
CA VAL A 82 1.49 -2.74 12.31
C VAL A 82 1.26 -2.70 13.81
N ARG A 83 1.78 -3.68 14.55
CA ARG A 83 1.68 -3.68 16.02
C ARG A 83 2.48 -2.52 16.63
N LEU A 84 3.71 -2.31 16.20
CA LEU A 84 4.53 -1.19 16.69
C LEU A 84 3.90 0.17 16.43
N ILE A 85 3.28 0.37 15.26
CA ILE A 85 2.57 1.61 14.90
C ILE A 85 1.27 1.75 15.70
N ARG A 86 0.60 0.64 16.02
CA ARG A 86 -0.64 0.69 16.83
C ARG A 86 -0.34 0.93 18.32
N ASP A 87 0.78 0.39 18.79
CA ASP A 87 1.19 0.48 20.18
C ASP A 87 1.84 1.84 20.50
N SER A 88 2.14 2.68 19.49
CA SER A 88 2.79 4.00 19.66
C SER A 88 1.83 5.16 19.90
N GLY A 89 0.57 5.05 19.51
CA GLY A 89 -0.39 6.13 19.71
C GLY A 89 -1.73 5.83 19.03
N ALA A 90 -2.80 6.29 19.64
CA ALA A 90 -4.13 6.50 19.07
C ALA A 90 -4.80 5.40 18.20
N GLY A 91 -4.63 4.09 18.45
CA GLY A 91 -5.63 3.05 18.13
C GLY A 91 -6.13 2.91 16.67
N GLN A 92 -5.59 3.67 15.72
CA GLN A 92 -6.08 3.76 14.35
C GLN A 92 -5.36 2.69 13.53
N GLU A 93 -6.13 1.79 12.92
CA GLU A 93 -5.54 0.67 12.20
C GLU A 93 -4.81 1.21 10.95
N PRO A 94 -3.47 1.03 10.85
CA PRO A 94 -2.72 1.59 9.74
C PRO A 94 -3.24 0.99 8.44
N ARG A 95 -3.63 1.86 7.50
CA ARG A 95 -4.28 1.48 6.22
C ARG A 95 -3.27 0.87 5.25
N LEU A 96 -2.80 -0.33 5.58
CA LEU A 96 -1.80 -1.06 4.80
C LEU A 96 -2.47 -2.17 4.00
N HIS A 97 -2.42 -2.09 2.67
CA HIS A 97 -2.73 -3.24 1.82
C HIS A 97 -1.85 -4.45 2.17
N SER A 98 -2.31 -5.66 1.84
CA SER A 98 -1.49 -6.86 1.97
C SER A 98 -0.22 -6.76 1.13
N LEU A 99 0.90 -7.31 1.62
CA LEU A 99 2.14 -7.32 0.84
C LEU A 99 1.97 -8.07 -0.48
N GLN A 100 1.16 -9.13 -0.52
CA GLN A 100 0.90 -9.86 -1.75
C GLN A 100 0.23 -8.98 -2.80
N HIS A 101 -0.84 -8.26 -2.43
CA HIS A 101 -1.51 -7.34 -3.35
C HIS A 101 -0.53 -6.29 -3.90
N ARG A 102 0.31 -5.73 -3.03
CA ARG A 102 1.30 -4.72 -3.43
C ARG A 102 2.38 -5.26 -4.36
N ARG A 103 2.84 -6.50 -4.14
CA ARG A 103 3.73 -7.21 -5.07
C ARG A 103 3.04 -7.40 -6.41
N ASP A 104 1.80 -7.88 -6.43
CA ASP A 104 1.05 -8.10 -7.66
C ASP A 104 0.86 -6.81 -8.48
N VAL A 105 0.55 -5.69 -7.83
CA VAL A 105 0.49 -4.36 -8.48
C VAL A 105 1.86 -3.96 -9.05
N ALA A 106 2.94 -4.16 -8.28
CA ALA A 106 4.29 -3.85 -8.73
C ALA A 106 4.70 -4.71 -9.93
N ASP A 107 4.41 -6.01 -9.89
CA ASP A 107 4.69 -6.98 -10.94
C ASP A 107 3.91 -6.66 -12.24
N LEU A 108 2.62 -6.33 -12.11
CA LEU A 108 1.81 -5.86 -13.24
C LEU A 108 2.32 -4.51 -13.79
N THR A 109 2.81 -3.63 -12.92
CA THR A 109 3.45 -2.37 -13.35
C THR A 109 4.73 -2.65 -14.15
N VAL A 110 5.51 -3.67 -13.77
CA VAL A 110 6.67 -4.11 -14.56
C VAL A 110 6.22 -4.64 -15.92
N MET A 111 5.17 -5.45 -15.99
CA MET A 111 4.59 -5.91 -17.27
C MET A 111 4.17 -4.75 -18.16
N TYR A 112 3.53 -3.73 -17.58
CA TYR A 112 3.17 -2.50 -18.28
C TYR A 112 4.39 -1.78 -18.85
N LYS A 113 5.45 -1.61 -18.04
CA LYS A 113 6.71 -0.99 -18.49
C LYS A 113 7.40 -1.79 -19.60
N VAL A 114 7.36 -3.11 -19.53
CA VAL A 114 7.96 -4.02 -20.53
C VAL A 114 7.21 -3.92 -21.86
N HIS A 115 5.88 -3.98 -21.84
CA HIS A 115 5.07 -4.16 -23.04
C HIS A 115 4.53 -2.86 -23.64
N GLN A 116 4.13 -1.89 -22.81
CA GLN A 116 3.59 -0.61 -23.26
C GLN A 116 4.69 0.44 -23.41
N GLN A 117 5.52 0.64 -22.38
CA GLN A 117 6.58 1.65 -22.42
C GLN A 117 7.87 1.18 -23.10
N ARG A 118 8.03 -0.13 -23.29
CA ARG A 118 9.20 -0.75 -23.96
C ARG A 118 10.53 -0.29 -23.37
N VAL A 119 10.59 -0.23 -22.04
CA VAL A 119 11.78 0.20 -21.30
C VAL A 119 13.00 -0.67 -21.68
N PRO A 120 14.11 -0.07 -22.16
CA PRO A 120 15.22 -0.84 -22.74
C PRO A 120 15.83 -1.88 -21.79
N HIS A 121 16.09 -1.53 -20.53
CA HIS A 121 16.74 -2.43 -19.58
C HIS A 121 15.85 -3.62 -19.13
N LEU A 122 14.55 -3.60 -19.45
CA LEU A 122 13.62 -4.70 -19.16
C LEU A 122 13.35 -5.58 -20.39
N HIS A 123 14.09 -5.38 -21.49
CA HIS A 123 13.85 -6.10 -22.75
C HIS A 123 13.91 -7.63 -22.60
N THR A 124 14.69 -8.14 -21.65
CA THR A 124 14.88 -9.58 -21.38
C THR A 124 13.60 -10.24 -20.86
N LEU A 125 12.70 -9.47 -20.25
CA LEU A 125 11.43 -9.95 -19.72
C LEU A 125 10.32 -9.98 -20.78
N ARG A 126 10.55 -9.39 -21.95
CA ARG A 126 9.54 -9.23 -22.99
C ARG A 126 9.10 -10.58 -23.56
N GLN A 127 7.79 -10.82 -23.50
CA GLN A 127 7.20 -12.03 -24.06
C GLN A 127 6.73 -11.85 -25.50
N PRO A 128 6.79 -12.92 -26.31
CA PRO A 128 6.26 -12.89 -27.66
C PRO A 128 4.73 -12.75 -27.63
N LEU A 129 4.20 -11.99 -28.59
CA LEU A 129 2.77 -11.91 -28.83
C LEU A 129 2.25 -13.25 -29.33
N ARG A 130 1.05 -13.63 -28.87
CA ARG A 130 0.37 -14.81 -29.37
C ARG A 130 -0.03 -14.56 -30.82
N GLN A 131 0.56 -15.31 -31.74
CA GLN A 131 0.16 -15.26 -33.14
C GLN A 131 -1.24 -15.86 -33.28
N ALA A 132 -2.11 -15.20 -34.04
CA ALA A 132 -3.41 -15.74 -34.39
C ALA A 132 -3.20 -17.01 -35.22
N GLN A 133 -3.38 -18.18 -34.60
CA GLN A 133 -3.49 -19.42 -35.34
C GLN A 133 -4.85 -19.41 -36.02
N ALA A 134 -4.86 -19.44 -37.35
CA ALA A 134 -6.08 -19.53 -38.14
C ALA A 134 -6.76 -20.89 -37.87
N THR A 135 -7.52 -20.98 -36.79
CA THR A 135 -8.43 -22.09 -36.52
C THR A 135 -9.77 -21.77 -37.16
N THR A 136 -10.30 -22.71 -37.94
CA THR A 136 -11.56 -22.67 -38.71
C THR A 136 -12.84 -22.52 -37.87
N ARG A 137 -12.73 -22.17 -36.59
CA ARG A 137 -13.83 -21.70 -35.75
C ARG A 137 -13.40 -20.38 -35.14
N ALA A 138 -14.17 -19.34 -35.41
CA ALA A 138 -13.92 -17.96 -34.97
C ALA A 138 -13.71 -17.89 -33.45
N VAL A 139 -12.46 -17.90 -33.03
CA VAL A 139 -12.04 -17.39 -31.73
C VAL A 139 -11.45 -16.02 -32.01
N ALA A 140 -12.17 -14.96 -31.65
CA ALA A 140 -11.64 -13.61 -31.68
C ALA A 140 -10.54 -13.52 -30.62
N LEU A 141 -9.29 -13.69 -31.03
CA LEU A 141 -8.12 -13.47 -30.18
C LEU A 141 -7.92 -11.97 -29.98
N ALA A 142 -7.70 -11.55 -28.74
CA ALA A 142 -7.31 -10.17 -28.44
C ALA A 142 -5.94 -9.89 -29.09
N PRO A 143 -5.79 -8.87 -29.96
CA PRO A 143 -4.56 -8.62 -30.72
C PRO A 143 -3.29 -8.39 -29.90
N ALA A 144 -3.43 -8.17 -28.58
CA ALA A 144 -2.34 -7.87 -27.66
C ALA A 144 -2.03 -9.01 -26.67
N GLU A 145 -2.69 -10.16 -26.78
CA GLU A 145 -2.46 -11.30 -25.88
C GLU A 145 -1.02 -11.84 -26.01
N LEU A 146 -0.36 -12.07 -24.88
CA LEU A 146 0.98 -12.64 -24.81
C LEU A 146 0.92 -14.17 -24.85
N LEU A 147 1.94 -14.79 -25.43
CA LEU A 147 2.07 -16.24 -25.41
C LEU A 147 2.40 -16.71 -23.99
N GLN A 148 1.47 -17.43 -23.34
CA GLN A 148 1.70 -17.97 -22.00
C GLN A 148 2.75 -19.10 -22.03
N PRO A 149 3.87 -18.97 -21.29
CA PRO A 149 4.85 -20.05 -21.19
C PRO A 149 4.25 -21.27 -20.48
N ARG A 150 4.52 -22.46 -21.00
CA ARG A 150 4.13 -23.73 -20.36
C ARG A 150 5.31 -24.28 -19.57
N CYS A 151 5.18 -24.25 -18.25
CA CYS A 151 6.23 -24.62 -17.31
C CYS A 151 5.83 -25.94 -16.61
N ARG A 152 6.67 -26.99 -16.64
CA ARG A 152 6.34 -28.32 -16.05
C ARG A 152 6.66 -28.42 -14.56
N THR A 153 7.59 -27.62 -14.06
CA THR A 153 8.01 -27.67 -12.66
C THR A 153 7.33 -26.57 -11.87
N TRP A 154 6.95 -26.88 -10.64
CA TRP A 154 6.31 -25.95 -9.72
C TRP A 154 7.16 -24.68 -9.48
N HIS A 155 8.48 -24.84 -9.35
CA HIS A 155 9.40 -23.72 -9.19
C HIS A 155 9.36 -22.76 -10.38
N HIS A 156 9.33 -23.27 -11.61
CA HIS A 156 9.25 -22.42 -12.81
C HIS A 156 7.87 -21.79 -12.96
N GLN A 157 6.80 -22.52 -12.65
CA GLN A 157 5.43 -21.98 -12.70
C GLN A 157 5.24 -20.75 -11.81
N ARG A 158 6.01 -20.64 -10.72
CA ARG A 158 6.01 -19.49 -9.82
C ARG A 158 6.86 -18.32 -10.30
N GLN A 159 7.73 -18.51 -11.28
CA GLN A 159 8.56 -17.41 -11.78
C GLN A 159 7.69 -16.31 -12.38
N PHE A 160 8.17 -15.07 -12.25
CA PHE A 160 7.51 -13.84 -12.70
C PHE A 160 6.77 -14.02 -14.03
N VAL A 161 7.46 -14.53 -15.06
CA VAL A 161 6.90 -14.66 -16.41
C VAL A 161 5.75 -15.68 -16.47
N CYS A 162 5.88 -16.87 -15.86
CA CYS A 162 4.82 -17.89 -15.97
C CYS A 162 3.52 -17.42 -15.26
N VAL A 163 3.63 -16.61 -14.19
CA VAL A 163 2.48 -16.06 -13.43
C VAL A 163 1.87 -14.83 -14.11
N TYR A 164 2.67 -13.77 -14.28
CA TYR A 164 2.14 -12.45 -14.62
C TYR A 164 1.76 -12.30 -16.09
N VAL A 165 2.21 -13.20 -16.98
CA VAL A 165 1.69 -13.26 -18.36
C VAL A 165 0.21 -13.64 -18.38
N GLY A 166 -0.20 -14.61 -17.56
CA GLY A 166 -1.61 -15.00 -17.47
C GLY A 166 -2.47 -13.86 -16.93
N TRP A 167 -1.98 -13.17 -15.89
CA TRP A 167 -2.66 -12.02 -15.30
C TRP A 167 -2.74 -10.84 -16.26
N TRP A 168 -1.66 -10.56 -16.99
CA TRP A 168 -1.63 -9.54 -18.03
C TRP A 168 -2.65 -9.81 -19.14
N ASN A 169 -2.76 -11.06 -19.60
CA ASN A 169 -3.74 -11.44 -20.61
C ASN A 169 -5.18 -11.29 -20.09
N ALA A 170 -5.43 -11.67 -18.83
CA ALA A 170 -6.72 -11.46 -18.19
C ALA A 170 -7.06 -9.96 -18.09
N LEU A 171 -6.08 -9.14 -17.69
CA LEU A 171 -6.23 -7.68 -17.62
C LEU A 171 -6.55 -7.08 -18.99
N LEU A 172 -5.86 -7.51 -20.05
CA LEU A 172 -6.14 -7.05 -21.42
C LEU A 172 -7.53 -7.47 -21.92
N ALA A 173 -8.02 -8.63 -21.49
CA ALA A 173 -9.36 -9.08 -21.83
C ALA A 173 -10.43 -8.18 -21.18
N SER A 174 -10.20 -7.74 -19.95
CA SER A 174 -11.08 -6.79 -19.25
C SER A 174 -10.90 -5.34 -19.73
N GLN A 175 -9.67 -4.95 -20.09
CA GLN A 175 -9.27 -3.58 -20.38
C GLN A 175 -8.43 -3.53 -21.68
N PRO A 176 -9.06 -3.49 -22.86
CA PRO A 176 -8.35 -3.60 -24.14
C PRO A 176 -7.49 -2.39 -24.50
N ARG A 177 -7.68 -1.24 -23.83
CA ARG A 177 -7.05 0.05 -24.17
C ARG A 177 -6.08 0.50 -23.07
N LEU A 178 -4.92 -0.16 -23.02
CA LEU A 178 -3.79 0.29 -22.17
C LEU A 178 -2.81 1.22 -22.91
N GLY A 179 -3.05 1.48 -24.20
CA GLY A 179 -2.19 2.36 -25.01
C GLY A 179 -2.42 3.83 -24.66
N GLY A 180 -1.34 4.55 -24.33
CA GLY A 180 -1.38 5.98 -24.06
C GLY A 180 -1.70 6.37 -22.61
N THR A 181 -1.95 5.39 -21.72
CA THR A 181 -2.11 5.67 -20.28
C THR A 181 -0.78 6.04 -19.65
N THR A 182 -0.81 6.71 -18.51
CA THR A 182 0.38 6.91 -17.68
C THR A 182 0.61 5.73 -16.72
N VAL A 183 1.80 5.64 -16.12
CA VAL A 183 2.06 4.61 -15.09
C VAL A 183 1.17 4.81 -13.86
N GLN A 184 0.83 6.06 -13.52
CA GLN A 184 -0.03 6.35 -12.38
C GLN A 184 -1.47 5.90 -12.64
N GLU A 185 -2.04 6.26 -13.79
CA GLU A 185 -3.37 5.79 -14.21
C GLU A 185 -3.44 4.26 -14.24
N PHE A 186 -2.39 3.60 -14.73
CA PHE A 186 -2.32 2.14 -14.71
C PHE A 186 -2.31 1.58 -13.29
N LYS A 187 -1.55 2.19 -12.37
CA LYS A 187 -1.51 1.76 -10.97
C LYS A 187 -2.86 1.94 -10.30
N GLU A 188 -3.53 3.06 -10.50
CA GLU A 188 -4.86 3.32 -9.94
C GLU A 188 -5.87 2.25 -10.40
N LEU A 189 -5.81 1.89 -11.68
CA LEU A 189 -6.64 0.85 -12.27
C LEU A 189 -6.40 -0.56 -11.68
N VAL A 190 -5.17 -0.88 -11.32
CA VAL A 190 -4.80 -2.20 -10.74
C VAL A 190 -4.95 -2.23 -9.21
N ASN A 191 -4.92 -1.06 -8.55
CA ASN A 191 -5.14 -0.93 -7.11
C ASN A 191 -6.63 -0.91 -6.73
N ALA A 192 -7.55 -0.74 -7.69
CA ALA A 192 -8.99 -0.76 -7.49
C ALA A 192 -9.51 -2.17 -7.15
#